data_AF-A0A1S2SW02-F1
#
_entry.id   AF-A0A1S2SW02-F1
#
_cell.length_a   1.000
_cell.length_b   1.000
_cell.length_c   1.000
_cell.angle_alpha   90.00
_cell.angle_beta   90.00
_cell.angle_gamma   90.00
#
_symmetry.space_group_name_H-M   'P 1'
#
loop_
_entity.id
_entity.type
_entity.pdbx_description
1 polymer ?
#
loop_
_entity_poly.entity_id
_entity_poly.type
_entity_poly.pdbx_seq_one_letter_code
_entity_poly.pdbx_strand_id
1 'polypeptide(L)'
;MFADFDIQLYLVNYEDTIFFEGEEEAAADQINEMLHLINDQRLETDTVEQLEEAVRLTLYEWIEEPRLLELEFDDMDMFVRTVLENVREQEEDWNE
;
A
#
# COMPACT_ATOMS: atom_id res chain seq x y z
N MET A 1 12.96 6.00 -20.77
CA MET A 1 12.27 6.86 -19.79
C MET A 1 12.27 6.04 -18.53
N PHE A 2 12.96 6.48 -17.48
CA PHE A 2 12.75 5.87 -16.16
C PHE A 2 11.26 6.07 -15.86
N ALA A 3 10.55 5.00 -15.54
CA ALA A 3 9.14 5.11 -15.22
C ALA A 3 9.04 5.90 -13.93
N ASP A 4 8.31 7.01 -13.92
CA ASP A 4 7.97 7.68 -12.68
C ASP A 4 6.94 6.82 -11.94
N PHE A 5 7.04 6.77 -10.60
CA PHE A 5 6.03 6.07 -9.80
C PHE A 5 4.66 6.74 -9.96
N ASP A 6 3.66 5.97 -10.37
CA ASP A 6 2.27 6.41 -10.53
C ASP A 6 1.32 5.49 -9.77
N ILE A 7 0.82 5.99 -8.63
CA ILE A 7 -0.08 5.24 -7.76
C ILE A 7 -1.40 4.85 -8.45
N GLN A 8 -1.83 5.61 -9.46
CA GLN A 8 -3.09 5.37 -10.17
C GLN A 8 -3.12 4.02 -10.89
N LEU A 9 -1.96 3.45 -11.20
CA LEU A 9 -1.83 2.16 -11.85
C LEU A 9 -2.11 0.97 -10.93
N TYR A 10 -2.14 1.20 -9.61
CA TYR A 10 -2.31 0.15 -8.60
C TYR A 10 -3.66 0.20 -7.88
N LEU A 11 -4.48 1.21 -8.16
CA LEU A 11 -5.80 1.33 -7.55
C LEU A 11 -6.67 0.13 -7.92
N VAL A 12 -7.41 -0.34 -6.93
CA VAL A 12 -8.31 -1.49 -7.06
C VAL A 12 -9.75 -1.03 -7.23
N ASN A 13 -10.56 -1.87 -7.86
CA ASN A 13 -11.99 -1.64 -8.01
C ASN A 13 -12.80 -2.76 -7.36
N TYR A 14 -14.13 -2.63 -7.38
CA TYR A 14 -15.07 -3.61 -6.84
C TYR A 14 -14.81 -5.05 -7.32
N GLU A 15 -14.46 -5.26 -8.59
CA GLU A 15 -14.20 -6.60 -9.13
C GLU A 15 -12.95 -7.23 -8.52
N ASP A 16 -11.97 -6.41 -8.15
CA ASP A 16 -10.73 -6.85 -7.50
C ASP A 16 -10.97 -7.24 -6.03
N THR A 17 -12.08 -6.81 -5.43
CA THR A 17 -12.41 -7.04 -4.00
C THR A 17 -13.58 -8.02 -3.81
N ILE A 18 -13.99 -8.74 -4.85
CA ILE A 18 -15.18 -9.60 -4.86
C ILE A 18 -15.21 -10.70 -3.78
N PHE A 19 -14.05 -11.04 -3.23
CA PHE A 19 -13.91 -12.04 -2.17
C PHE A 19 -14.31 -11.54 -0.78
N PHE A 20 -14.63 -10.25 -0.63
CA PHE A 20 -15.14 -9.67 0.61
C PHE A 20 -16.67 -9.75 0.77
N GLU A 21 -17.35 -10.51 -0.10
CA GLU A 21 -18.75 -10.95 -0.01
C GLU A 21 -19.70 -10.00 0.77
N GLY A 22 -20.04 -8.86 0.18
CA GLY A 22 -20.91 -7.83 0.76
C GLY A 22 -20.21 -6.59 1.30
N GLU A 23 -18.89 -6.61 1.41
CA GLU A 23 -18.04 -5.48 1.83
C GLU A 23 -17.10 -5.01 0.70
N GLU A 24 -17.36 -5.38 -0.56
CA GLU A 24 -16.41 -5.17 -1.66
C GLU A 24 -16.10 -3.68 -1.92
N GLU A 25 -17.12 -2.81 -1.87
CA GLU A 25 -16.97 -1.36 -2.07
C GLU A 25 -16.15 -0.75 -0.93
N ALA A 26 -16.46 -1.10 0.33
CA ALA A 26 -15.71 -0.66 1.49
C ALA A 26 -14.26 -1.16 1.47
N ALA A 27 -14.04 -2.39 1.00
CA ALA A 27 -12.70 -2.93 0.81
C ALA A 27 -11.92 -2.15 -0.24
N ALA A 28 -12.50 -1.90 -1.40
CA ALA A 28 -11.85 -1.13 -2.46
C ALA A 28 -11.48 0.28 -1.97
N ASP A 29 -12.38 0.94 -1.24
CA ASP A 29 -12.15 2.27 -0.68
C ASP A 29 -10.97 2.26 0.32
N GLN A 30 -10.94 1.32 1.27
CA GLN A 30 -9.87 1.26 2.27
C GLN A 30 -8.50 0.90 1.69
N ILE A 31 -8.46 -0.04 0.75
CA ILE A 31 -7.20 -0.38 0.06
C ILE A 31 -6.69 0.84 -0.69
N ASN A 32 -7.56 1.50 -1.45
CA ASN A 32 -7.19 2.68 -2.21
C ASN A 32 -6.75 3.84 -1.29
N GLU A 33 -7.37 3.98 -0.11
CA GLU A 33 -6.92 4.94 0.90
C GLU A 33 -5.48 4.64 1.36
N MET A 34 -5.17 3.39 1.69
CA MET A 34 -3.79 2.98 2.05
C MET A 34 -2.81 3.21 0.89
N LEU A 35 -3.20 2.91 -0.35
CA LEU A 35 -2.39 3.18 -1.54
C LEU A 35 -2.13 4.68 -1.72
N HIS A 36 -3.14 5.53 -1.49
CA HIS A 36 -2.97 6.98 -1.52
C HIS A 36 -2.05 7.47 -0.41
N LEU A 37 -2.16 6.92 0.80
CA LEU A 37 -1.26 7.23 1.90
C LEU A 37 0.21 6.90 1.56
N ILE A 38 0.48 5.80 0.83
CA ILE A 38 1.84 5.49 0.35
C ILE A 38 2.39 6.63 -0.51
N ASN A 39 1.57 7.11 -1.45
CA ASN A 39 1.97 8.21 -2.33
C ASN A 39 2.11 9.54 -1.59
N ASP A 40 1.32 9.78 -0.56
CA ASP A 40 1.36 11.02 0.23
C ASP A 40 2.52 11.04 1.23
N GLN A 41 2.90 9.87 1.76
CA GLN A 41 3.98 9.72 2.74
C GLN A 41 5.35 9.40 2.10
N ARG A 42 5.43 9.33 0.77
CA ARG A 42 6.70 9.13 0.06
C ARG A 42 7.66 10.30 0.31
N LEU A 43 8.94 9.97 0.37
CA LEU A 43 10.03 10.93 0.41
C LEU A 43 10.60 11.13 -1.00
N GLU A 44 11.22 12.29 -1.23
CA GLU A 44 11.90 12.57 -2.51
C GLU A 44 13.09 11.61 -2.77
N THR A 45 13.59 10.98 -1.71
CA THR A 45 14.67 9.99 -1.75
C THR A 45 14.19 8.57 -2.03
N ASP A 46 12.88 8.30 -1.94
CA ASP A 46 12.36 6.97 -2.20
C ASP A 46 12.51 6.61 -3.67
N THR A 47 12.99 5.40 -3.94
CA THR A 47 13.09 4.87 -5.30
C THR A 47 11.73 4.36 -5.78
N VAL A 48 11.58 4.20 -7.09
CA VAL A 48 10.35 3.63 -7.67
C VAL A 48 10.18 2.20 -7.18
N GLU A 49 11.26 1.43 -7.13
CA GLU A 49 11.28 0.06 -6.64
C GLU A 49 10.81 -0.05 -5.18
N GLN A 50 11.22 0.89 -4.32
CA GLN A 50 10.76 0.93 -2.92
C GLN A 50 9.26 1.23 -2.83
N LEU A 51 8.76 2.19 -3.61
CA LEU A 51 7.34 2.52 -3.61
C LEU A 51 6.49 1.38 -4.18
N GLU A 52 6.97 0.69 -5.23
CA GLU A 52 6.32 -0.51 -5.78
C GLU A 52 6.33 -1.69 -4.79
N GLU A 53 7.40 -1.87 -4.03
CA GLU A 53 7.47 -2.86 -2.94
C GLU A 53 6.46 -2.53 -1.84
N ALA A 54 6.37 -1.28 -1.40
CA ALA A 54 5.41 -0.85 -0.39
C ALA A 54 3.95 -1.10 -0.82
N VAL A 55 3.64 -0.81 -2.08
CA VAL A 55 2.32 -1.13 -2.68
C VAL A 55 2.06 -2.63 -2.64
N ARG A 56 3.03 -3.45 -3.07
CA ARG A 56 2.86 -4.90 -3.09
C ARG A 56 2.70 -5.49 -1.70
N LEU A 57 3.46 -5.03 -0.71
CA LEU A 57 3.29 -5.48 0.68
C LEU A 57 1.91 -5.10 1.21
N THR A 58 1.45 -3.88 0.97
CA THR A 58 0.11 -3.42 1.38
C THR A 58 -0.99 -4.29 0.77
N LEU A 59 -0.93 -4.58 -0.53
CA LEU A 59 -1.88 -5.45 -1.20
C LEU A 59 -1.80 -6.91 -0.71
N TYR A 60 -0.59 -7.40 -0.40
CA TYR A 60 -0.40 -8.75 0.11
C TYR A 60 -1.00 -8.92 1.50
N GLU A 61 -0.68 -8.01 2.44
CA GLU A 61 -1.21 -8.02 3.80
C GLU A 61 -2.74 -7.93 3.78
N TRP A 62 -3.33 -7.14 2.87
CA TRP A 62 -4.77 -7.09 2.67
C TRP A 62 -5.41 -8.44 2.31
N ILE A 63 -4.77 -9.23 1.45
CA ILE A 63 -5.27 -10.57 1.08
C ILE A 63 -5.20 -11.53 2.29
N GLU A 64 -4.16 -11.40 3.11
CA GLU A 64 -3.90 -12.31 4.24
C GLU A 64 -4.67 -11.91 5.51
N GLU A 65 -4.98 -10.63 5.70
CA GLU A 65 -5.59 -10.08 6.91
C GLU A 65 -6.92 -9.35 6.65
N PRO A 66 -8.06 -10.06 6.64
CA PRO A 66 -9.39 -9.44 6.46
C PRO A 66 -9.74 -8.37 7.49
N ARG A 67 -9.06 -8.37 8.64
CA ARG A 67 -9.23 -7.36 9.71
C ARG A 67 -8.75 -5.97 9.29
N LEU A 68 -7.96 -5.86 8.22
CA LEU A 68 -7.55 -4.57 7.67
C LEU A 68 -8.75 -3.72 7.24
N LEU A 69 -9.91 -4.35 6.97
CA LEU A 69 -11.18 -3.67 6.72
C LEU A 69 -11.78 -2.94 7.93
N GLU A 70 -11.30 -3.21 9.13
CA GLU A 70 -11.81 -2.61 10.35
C GLU A 70 -10.89 -1.50 10.87
N LEU A 71 -9.82 -1.18 10.14
CA LEU A 71 -8.88 -0.16 10.57
C LEU A 71 -9.51 1.22 10.54
N GLU A 72 -9.28 1.98 11.60
CA GLU A 72 -9.51 3.41 11.57
C GLU A 72 -8.38 4.09 10.78
N PHE A 73 -8.64 5.31 10.32
CA PHE A 73 -7.68 6.07 9.51
C PHE A 73 -6.31 6.23 10.19
N ASP A 74 -6.27 6.47 11.49
CA ASP A 74 -5.01 6.62 12.24
C ASP A 74 -4.19 5.31 12.23
N ASP A 75 -4.86 4.16 12.24
CA ASP A 75 -4.22 2.85 12.15
C ASP A 75 -3.72 2.55 10.72
N MET A 76 -4.48 2.96 9.70
CA MET A 76 -4.05 2.90 8.29
C MET A 76 -2.81 3.77 8.05
N ASP A 77 -2.80 5.01 8.56
CA ASP A 77 -1.65 5.92 8.46
C ASP A 77 -0.39 5.29 9.09
N MET A 78 -0.54 4.71 10.29
CA MET A 78 0.56 4.05 11.00
C MET A 78 1.05 2.79 10.31
N PHE A 79 0.13 1.98 9.76
CA PHE A 79 0.46 0.80 8.97
C PHE A 79 1.32 1.19 7.77
N VAL A 80 0.87 2.16 6.97
CA VAL A 80 1.57 2.61 5.76
C VAL A 80 2.95 3.18 6.09
N ARG A 81 3.07 3.97 7.17
CA ARG A 81 4.38 4.46 7.65
C ARG A 81 5.34 3.32 7.92
N THR A 82 4.86 2.31 8.64
CA THR A 82 5.66 1.15 9.02
C THR A 82 6.11 0.37 7.79
N VAL A 83 5.23 0.17 6.80
CA VAL A 83 5.59 -0.48 5.54
C VAL A 83 6.68 0.30 4.81
N LEU A 84 6.52 1.61 4.67
CA LEU A 84 7.51 2.47 4.01
C LEU A 84 8.86 2.47 4.74
N GLU A 85 8.86 2.56 6.06
CA GLU A 85 10.08 2.46 6.88
C GLU A 85 10.79 1.11 6.66
N ASN A 86 10.05 0.00 6.74
CA ASN A 86 10.60 -1.33 6.53
C ASN A 86 11.21 -1.51 5.14
N VAL A 87 10.60 -0.97 4.09
CA VAL A 87 11.12 -1.09 2.72
C VAL A 87 12.38 -0.25 2.52
N ARG A 88 12.43 0.94 3.13
CA ARG A 88 13.62 1.79 3.11
C ARG A 88 14.80 1.12 3.81
N GLU A 89 14.58 0.55 5.00
CA GLU A 89 15.60 -0.16 5.76
C GLU A 89 16.09 -1.43 5.05
N GLN A 90 15.20 -2.15 4.35
CA GLN A 90 15.60 -3.34 3.59
C GLN A 90 16.64 -3.03 2.52
N GLU A 91 16.51 -1.97 1.73
CA GLU A 91 17.52 -1.65 0.70
C GLU A 91 18.89 -1.24 1.27
N GLU A 92 18.94 -0.72 2.50
CA GLU A 92 20.21 -0.43 3.18
C GLU A 92 20.97 -1.72 3.50
N ASP A 93 20.28 -2.78 3.94
CA ASP A 93 20.86 -4.08 4.26
C ASP A 93 21.38 -4.86 3.03
N TRP A 94 20.83 -4.62 1.83
CA TRP A 94 21.31 -5.26 0.59
C TRP A 94 22.50 -4.52 -0.06
N ASN A 95 22.78 -3.29 0.35
CA ASN A 95 23.87 -2.46 -0.17
C ASN A 95 25.13 -2.43 0.72
N GLU A 96 25.16 -3.15 1.85
CA GLU A 96 26.36 -3.43 2.67
C GLU A 96 27.10 -4.72 2.25
#